data_AF-A0A929F259-F1
#
_entry.id   AF-A0A929F259-F1
#
_cell.length_a   1.000
_cell.length_b   1.000
_cell.length_c   1.000
_cell.angle_alpha   90.00
_cell.angle_beta   90.00
_cell.angle_gamma   90.00
#
_symmetry.space_group_name_H-M   'P 1'
#
loop_
_entity.id
_entity.type
_entity.pdbx_description
1 polymer ?
#
loop_
_entity_poly.entity_id
_entity_poly.type
_entity_poly.pdbx_seq_one_letter_code
_entity_poly.pdbx_strand_id
1 'polypeptide(L)'
;MDLALIPNGVQRCSLKRFVPWMVLWIALITWGLVSAFLCFFKGLNQTNMNHYFAFGLWIVFDLSIIALGAGAFFTGFLTHIIGEVFIYPFRENLKAVVNAAVVIGFICYSSAIAMLGVDIGQPLRGWF
;
A
#
# COMPACT_ATOMS: atom_id res chain seq x y z
N MET A 1 -2.62 33.78 -0.94
CA MET A 1 -1.57 33.08 -0.17
C MET A 1 -1.45 31.62 -0.60
N ASP A 2 -2.55 30.94 -0.92
CA ASP A 2 -2.53 29.53 -1.40
C ASP A 2 -1.87 29.30 -2.78
N LEU A 3 -1.82 30.30 -3.66
CA LEU A 3 -1.27 30.18 -5.03
C LEU A 3 0.22 29.79 -5.08
N ALA A 4 1.01 30.13 -4.05
CA ALA A 4 2.43 29.81 -4.01
C ALA A 4 2.73 28.31 -3.77
N LEU A 5 1.75 27.56 -3.27
CA LEU A 5 1.87 26.13 -2.96
C LEU A 5 1.27 25.23 -4.05
N ILE A 6 0.62 25.82 -5.05
CA ILE A 6 -0.07 25.08 -6.11
C ILE A 6 0.87 24.98 -7.32
N PRO A 7 1.18 23.77 -7.82
CA PRO A 7 1.98 23.62 -9.02
C PRO A 7 1.36 24.35 -10.22
N ASN A 8 2.20 24.86 -11.12
CA ASN A 8 1.72 25.57 -12.29
C ASN A 8 0.84 24.66 -13.16
N GLY A 9 -0.36 25.13 -13.52
CA GLY A 9 -1.28 24.42 -14.42
C GLY A 9 -2.33 23.52 -13.73
N VAL A 10 -2.36 23.45 -12.40
CA VAL A 10 -3.42 22.71 -11.67
C VAL A 10 -4.32 23.64 -10.86
N GLN A 11 -5.63 23.40 -10.90
CA GLN A 11 -6.61 24.14 -10.10
C GLN A 11 -6.99 23.32 -8.86
N ARG A 12 -7.02 23.96 -7.69
CA ARG A 12 -7.46 23.31 -6.43
C ARG A 12 -8.92 22.90 -6.56
N CYS A 13 -9.27 21.68 -6.14
CA CYS A 13 -10.66 21.27 -6.04
C CYS A 13 -11.38 22.05 -4.91
N SER A 14 -12.68 22.31 -5.08
CA SER A 14 -13.49 22.98 -4.05
C SER A 14 -13.37 22.23 -2.72
N LEU A 15 -13.22 22.98 -1.62
CA LEU A 15 -13.06 22.41 -0.27
C LEU A 15 -14.23 21.47 0.08
N LYS A 16 -15.44 21.77 -0.41
CA LYS A 16 -16.64 20.94 -0.23
C LYS A 16 -16.54 19.56 -0.91
N ARG A 17 -15.74 19.41 -1.97
CA ARG A 17 -15.46 18.12 -2.63
C ARG A 17 -14.22 17.43 -2.05
N PHE A 18 -13.22 18.22 -1.67
CA PHE A 18 -11.97 17.71 -1.08
C PHE A 18 -12.18 17.04 0.27
N VAL A 19 -12.95 17.69 1.16
CA VAL A 19 -13.11 17.25 2.55
C VAL A 19 -13.77 15.87 2.63
N PRO A 20 -14.91 15.58 1.96
CA PRO A 20 -15.49 14.23 1.99
C PRO A 20 -14.52 13.16 1.48
N TRP A 21 -13.75 13.48 0.43
CA TRP A 21 -12.76 12.55 -0.12
C TRP A 21 -11.64 12.25 0.87
N MET A 22 -11.09 13.27 1.53
CA MET A 22 -10.09 13.04 2.58
C MET A 22 -10.64 12.31 3.79
N VAL A 23 -11.85 12.67 4.25
CA VAL A 23 -12.46 12.06 5.44
C VAL A 23 -12.60 10.55 5.27
N LEU A 24 -12.96 10.09 4.07
CA LEU A 24 -13.02 8.66 3.76
C LEU A 24 -11.67 7.97 3.98
N TRP A 25 -10.58 8.50 3.44
CA TRP A 25 -9.25 7.90 3.60
C TRP A 25 -8.75 7.99 5.05
N ILE A 26 -8.97 9.11 5.73
CA ILE A 26 -8.59 9.30 7.14
C ILE A 26 -9.35 8.33 8.04
N ALA A 27 -10.65 8.12 7.79
CA ALA A 27 -11.45 7.16 8.53
C ALA A 27 -10.93 5.73 8.37
N LEU A 28 -10.58 5.31 7.16
CA LEU A 28 -10.00 3.99 6.90
C LEU A 28 -8.65 3.80 7.60
N ILE A 29 -7.76 4.80 7.53
CA ILE A 29 -6.47 4.77 8.23
C ILE A 29 -6.67 4.68 9.74
N THR A 30 -7.56 5.51 10.29
CA THR A 30 -7.84 5.53 11.74
C THR A 30 -8.40 4.18 12.19
N TRP A 31 -9.29 3.58 11.40
CA TRP A 31 -9.81 2.24 11.67
C TRP A 31 -8.72 1.18 11.69
N GLY A 32 -7.80 1.21 10.71
CA GLY A 32 -6.65 0.32 10.66
C GLY A 32 -5.74 0.48 11.88
N LEU A 33 -5.43 1.71 12.26
CA LEU A 33 -4.59 2.02 13.43
C LEU A 33 -5.22 1.55 14.75
N VAL A 34 -6.52 1.81 14.94
CA VAL A 34 -7.27 1.32 16.10
C VAL A 34 -7.27 -0.20 16.15
N SER A 35 -7.46 -0.86 15.01
CA SER A 35 -7.43 -2.33 14.92
C SER A 35 -6.04 -2.90 15.27
N ALA A 36 -4.97 -2.31 14.74
CA ALA A 36 -3.60 -2.69 15.06
C ALA A 36 -3.30 -2.50 16.57
N PHE A 37 -3.73 -1.38 17.15
CA PHE A 37 -3.60 -1.13 18.58
C PHE A 37 -4.33 -2.18 19.42
N LEU A 38 -5.56 -2.55 19.05
CA LEU A 38 -6.32 -3.59 19.74
C LEU A 38 -5.65 -4.96 19.65
N CYS A 39 -5.03 -5.30 18.52
CA CYS A 39 -4.27 -6.54 18.36
C CYS A 39 -3.05 -6.56 19.28
N PHE A 40 -2.33 -5.44 19.43
CA PHE A 40 -1.20 -5.36 20.36
C PHE A 40 -1.61 -5.34 21.83
N PHE A 41 -2.76 -4.74 22.17
CA PHE A 41 -3.20 -4.63 23.57
C PHE A 41 -3.95 -5.87 24.07
N LYS A 42 -4.87 -6.42 23.28
CA LYS A 42 -5.71 -7.58 23.65
C LYS A 42 -5.20 -8.90 23.06
N GLY A 43 -4.13 -8.87 22.29
CA GLY A 43 -3.59 -10.01 21.57
C GLY A 43 -4.39 -10.39 20.32
N LEU A 44 -3.93 -11.44 19.64
CA LEU A 44 -4.52 -11.99 18.42
C LEU A 44 -5.94 -12.57 18.61
N ASN A 45 -6.48 -12.60 19.83
CA ASN A 45 -7.87 -13.00 20.05
C ASN A 45 -8.89 -12.06 19.36
N GLN A 46 -8.48 -10.85 18.97
CA GLN A 46 -9.34 -9.91 18.22
C GLN A 46 -9.55 -10.30 16.75
N THR A 47 -8.72 -11.18 16.18
CA THR A 47 -8.75 -11.51 14.74
C THR A 47 -9.67 -12.68 14.42
N ASN A 48 -10.39 -13.21 15.42
CA ASN A 48 -11.29 -14.36 15.31
C ASN A 48 -10.62 -15.62 14.71
N MET A 49 -9.31 -15.74 14.88
CA MET A 49 -8.53 -16.89 14.47
C MET A 49 -8.71 -18.03 15.47
N ASN A 50 -8.61 -19.26 14.99
CA ASN A 50 -8.66 -20.46 15.81
C ASN A 50 -7.61 -21.48 15.33
N HIS A 51 -7.46 -22.59 16.03
CA HIS A 51 -6.45 -23.60 15.67
C HIS A 51 -6.67 -24.27 14.30
N TYR A 52 -7.87 -24.15 13.71
CA TYR A 52 -8.16 -24.62 12.36
C TYR A 52 -7.85 -23.57 11.28
N PHE A 53 -8.04 -22.28 11.60
CA PHE A 53 -7.82 -21.13 10.74
C PHE A 53 -6.81 -20.19 11.37
N ALA A 54 -5.54 -20.59 11.30
CA ALA A 54 -4.43 -19.90 11.95
C ALA A 54 -4.13 -18.50 11.38
N PHE A 55 -4.39 -18.28 10.09
CA PHE A 55 -4.08 -17.02 9.39
C PHE A 55 -5.30 -16.13 9.12
N GLY A 56 -6.52 -16.69 9.13
CA GLY A 56 -7.76 -15.95 8.90
C GLY A 56 -7.69 -14.98 7.70
N LEU A 57 -7.87 -13.69 7.98
CA LEU A 57 -7.88 -12.61 6.99
C LEU A 57 -6.46 -12.16 6.57
N TRP A 58 -5.44 -12.44 7.38
CA TRP A 58 -4.06 -11.98 7.16
C TRP A 58 -3.46 -12.52 5.86
N ILE A 59 -3.67 -13.81 5.57
CA ILE A 59 -3.16 -14.44 4.33
C ILE A 59 -3.72 -13.80 3.06
N VAL A 60 -4.99 -13.34 3.09
CA VAL A 60 -5.61 -12.69 1.94
C VAL A 60 -4.94 -11.34 1.68
N PHE A 61 -4.68 -10.58 2.73
CA PHE A 61 -3.98 -9.30 2.64
C PHE A 61 -2.53 -9.48 2.20
N ASP A 62 -1.81 -10.45 2.78
CA ASP A 62 -0.43 -10.75 2.41
C ASP A 62 -0.31 -11.11 0.92
N LEU A 63 -1.11 -12.07 0.45
CA LEU A 63 -1.07 -12.48 -0.96
C LEU A 63 -1.46 -11.34 -1.90
N SER A 64 -2.45 -10.53 -1.54
CA SER A 64 -2.94 -9.44 -2.40
C SER A 64 -1.95 -8.28 -2.49
N ILE A 65 -1.41 -7.82 -1.36
CA ILE A 65 -0.48 -6.69 -1.30
C ILE A 65 0.87 -7.07 -1.92
N ILE A 66 1.37 -8.27 -1.65
CA ILE A 66 2.61 -8.76 -2.25
C ILE A 66 2.46 -8.95 -3.76
N ALA A 67 1.33 -9.49 -4.23
CA ALA A 67 1.07 -9.58 -5.67
C ALA A 67 1.03 -8.20 -6.35
N LEU A 68 0.42 -7.20 -5.69
CA LEU A 68 0.40 -5.82 -6.19
C LEU A 68 1.83 -5.22 -6.24
N GLY A 69 2.63 -5.45 -5.20
CA GLY A 69 4.03 -5.05 -5.17
C GLY A 69 4.88 -5.73 -6.26
N ALA A 70 4.66 -7.02 -6.51
CA ALA A 70 5.33 -7.77 -7.57
C ALA A 70 4.98 -7.21 -8.96
N GLY A 71 3.72 -6.83 -9.20
CA GLY A 71 3.28 -6.19 -10.45
C GLY A 71 3.98 -4.84 -10.71
N ALA A 72 4.19 -4.04 -9.66
CA ALA A 72 4.95 -2.79 -9.75
C ALA A 72 6.40 -3.02 -10.18
N PHE A 73 7.09 -4.00 -9.56
CA PHE A 73 8.45 -4.36 -9.96
C PHE A 73 8.53 -4.96 -11.36
N PHE A 74 7.57 -5.80 -11.72
CA PHE A 74 7.48 -6.35 -13.07
C PHE A 74 7.32 -5.26 -14.12
N THR A 75 6.52 -4.22 -13.84
CA THR A 75 6.36 -3.06 -14.73
C THR A 75 7.67 -2.28 -14.88
N GLY A 76 8.42 -2.11 -13.78
CA GLY A 76 9.76 -1.51 -13.82
C GLY A 76 10.76 -2.33 -14.65
N PHE A 77 10.80 -3.64 -14.41
CA PHE A 77 11.62 -4.60 -15.16
C PHE A 77 11.31 -4.58 -16.66
N LEU A 78 10.02 -4.62 -17.03
CA LEU A 78 9.58 -4.52 -18.41
C LEU A 78 10.01 -3.21 -19.06
N THR A 79 10.03 -2.10 -18.33
CA THR A 79 10.33 -0.79 -18.92
C THR A 79 11.83 -0.54 -19.07
N HIS A 80 12.62 -1.00 -18.08
CA HIS A 80 14.05 -0.70 -18.00
C HIS A 80 14.95 -1.79 -18.56
N ILE A 81 14.55 -3.06 -18.54
CA ILE A 81 15.38 -4.17 -19.02
C ILE A 81 14.89 -4.65 -20.38
N ILE A 82 13.63 -5.12 -20.45
CA ILE A 82 13.09 -5.67 -21.70
C ILE A 82 12.72 -4.56 -22.69
N GLY A 83 12.22 -3.44 -22.19
CA GLY A 83 11.72 -2.32 -22.97
C GLY A 83 12.77 -1.63 -23.83
N GLU A 84 14.03 -1.64 -23.40
CA GLU A 84 15.13 -1.07 -24.19
C GLU A 84 15.53 -1.95 -25.38
N VAL A 85 15.41 -3.28 -25.24
CA VAL A 85 15.99 -4.24 -26.19
C VAL A 85 14.93 -4.87 -27.11
N PHE A 86 13.71 -5.13 -26.62
CA PHE A 86 12.73 -5.97 -27.32
C PHE A 86 11.35 -5.34 -27.57
N ILE A 87 10.98 -4.24 -26.88
CA ILE A 87 9.60 -3.72 -26.84
C ILE A 87 9.52 -2.25 -27.32
N TYR A 88 10.29 -1.90 -28.35
CA TYR A 88 10.05 -0.65 -29.07
C TYR A 88 8.83 -0.84 -29.99
N PRO A 89 7.77 0.01 -29.96
CA PRO A 89 7.62 1.34 -29.33
C PRO A 89 6.80 1.39 -28.02
N PHE A 90 6.28 0.26 -27.51
CA PHE A 90 5.37 0.22 -26.36
C PHE A 90 6.00 0.73 -25.03
N ARG A 91 7.33 0.79 -24.96
CA ARG A 91 8.10 1.40 -23.87
C ARG A 91 7.63 2.82 -23.48
N GLU A 92 7.23 3.65 -24.44
CA GLU A 92 6.85 5.04 -24.14
C GLU A 92 5.62 5.14 -23.24
N ASN A 93 4.64 4.26 -23.46
CA ASN A 93 3.46 4.15 -22.60
C ASN A 93 3.83 3.66 -21.20
N LEU A 94 4.79 2.75 -21.10
CA LEU A 94 5.25 2.24 -19.81
C LEU A 94 5.99 3.31 -19.00
N LYS A 95 6.83 4.14 -19.63
CA LYS A 95 7.52 5.25 -18.94
C LYS A 95 6.56 6.21 -18.25
N ALA A 96 5.37 6.44 -18.79
CA ALA A 96 4.36 7.29 -18.17
C ALA A 96 3.79 6.68 -16.86
N VAL A 97 3.79 5.35 -16.74
CA VAL A 97 3.19 4.62 -15.61
C VAL A 97 4.23 4.18 -14.58
N VAL A 98 5.48 3.95 -14.98
CA VAL A 98 6.54 3.42 -14.11
C VAL A 98 6.75 4.23 -12.84
N ASN A 99 6.73 5.56 -12.93
CA ASN A 99 6.91 6.40 -11.73
C ASN A 99 5.80 6.14 -10.70
N ALA A 100 4.55 6.01 -11.14
CA ALA A 100 3.44 5.66 -10.26
C ALA A 100 3.57 4.21 -9.76
N ALA A 101 3.94 3.27 -10.62
CA ALA A 101 4.13 1.88 -10.26
C ALA A 101 5.18 1.71 -9.16
N VAL A 102 6.33 2.39 -9.26
CA VAL A 102 7.40 2.34 -8.24
C VAL A 102 6.92 2.87 -6.89
N VAL A 103 6.16 3.98 -6.88
CA VAL A 103 5.57 4.52 -5.65
C VAL A 103 4.58 3.54 -5.03
N ILE A 104 3.73 2.92 -5.84
CA ILE A 104 2.80 1.87 -5.38
C ILE A 104 3.57 0.69 -4.81
N GLY A 105 4.61 0.21 -5.50
CA GLY A 105 5.47 -0.87 -5.05
C GLY A 105 6.09 -0.58 -3.68
N PHE A 106 6.67 0.62 -3.50
CA PHE A 106 7.24 1.04 -2.22
C PHE A 106 6.20 1.04 -1.08
N ILE A 107 4.99 1.54 -1.35
CA ILE A 107 3.88 1.55 -0.38
C ILE A 107 3.47 0.12 -0.04
N CYS A 108 3.32 -0.77 -1.03
CA CYS A 108 2.95 -2.16 -0.82
C CYS A 108 3.95 -2.89 0.08
N TYR A 109 5.25 -2.79 -0.18
CA TYR A 109 6.27 -3.46 0.65
C TYR A 109 6.32 -2.90 2.07
N SER A 110 6.24 -1.58 2.22
CA SER A 110 6.20 -0.95 3.54
C SER A 110 4.96 -1.40 4.32
N SER A 111 3.82 -1.52 3.64
CA SER A 111 2.57 -2.00 4.26
C SER A 111 2.63 -3.48 4.62
N ALA A 112 3.27 -4.33 3.81
CA ALA A 112 3.45 -5.75 4.11
C ALA A 112 4.28 -5.96 5.38
N ILE A 113 5.39 -5.22 5.52
CA ILE A 113 6.22 -5.26 6.73
C ILE A 113 5.42 -4.81 7.95
N ALA A 114 4.65 -3.72 7.83
CA ALA A 114 3.82 -3.23 8.92
C ALA A 114 2.74 -4.25 9.33
N MET A 115 2.09 -4.90 8.35
CA MET A 115 1.06 -5.91 8.60
C MET A 115 1.62 -7.16 9.26
N LEU A 116 2.76 -7.68 8.78
CA LEU A 116 3.46 -8.81 9.43
C LEU A 116 3.82 -8.49 10.88
N GLY A 117 4.23 -7.25 11.17
CA GLY A 117 4.49 -6.79 12.53
C GLY A 117 3.26 -6.88 13.45
N VAL A 118 2.06 -6.68 12.90
CA VAL A 118 0.80 -6.82 13.64
C VAL A 118 0.37 -8.28 13.76
N ASP A 119 0.48 -9.06 12.67
CA ASP A 119 0.08 -10.48 12.62
C ASP A 119 0.90 -11.35 13.59
N ILE A 120 2.18 -11.04 13.79
CA ILE A 120 3.03 -11.72 14.79
C ILE A 120 2.52 -11.50 16.23
N GLY A 121 1.78 -10.42 16.50
CA GLY A 121 1.26 -10.04 17.82
C GLY A 121 2.32 -9.58 18.84
N GLN A 122 3.55 -10.08 18.75
CA GLN A 122 4.72 -9.65 19.54
C GLN A 122 5.90 -9.28 18.63
N PRO A 123 5.85 -8.15 17.92
CA PRO A 123 6.86 -7.79 16.92
C PRO A 123 8.29 -7.68 17.50
N LEU A 124 8.41 -7.29 18.78
CA LEU A 124 9.70 -7.20 19.50
C LEU A 124 10.44 -8.55 19.62
N ARG A 125 9.73 -9.67 19.43
CA ARG A 125 10.27 -11.03 19.53
C ARG A 125 10.31 -11.75 18.19
N GLY A 126 9.89 -11.10 17.10
CA GLY A 126 9.82 -11.68 15.75
C GLY A 126 11.17 -11.87 15.05
N TRP A 127 12.28 -11.82 15.80
CA TRP A 127 13.66 -11.98 15.31
C TRP A 127 14.23 -13.40 15.50
N PHE A 128 13.42 -14.35 16.00
CA PHE A 128 13.79 -15.74 16.23
C PHE A 128 13.19 -16.65 15.17
#